data_AF-D7M4P0-F1
#
_entry.id   AF-D7M4P0-F1
#
_cell.length_a   1.000
_cell.length_b   1.000
_cell.length_c   1.000
_cell.angle_alpha   90.00
_cell.angle_beta   90.00
_cell.angle_gamma   90.00
#
_symmetry.space_group_name_H-M   'P 1'
#
loop_
_entity.id
_entity.type
_entity.pdbx_description
1 polymer ?
#
loop_
_entity_poly.entity_id
_entity_poly.type
_entity_poly.pdbx_seq_one_letter_code
_entity_poly.pdbx_strand_id
1 'polypeptide(L)'
;HVTVVSYAGRSHFVTTELKIRNGMQGLKRPEIVYHCHAINSGLDYGWRRATRPPLGHSFHVLLEGGEKLEEEIHRCHFRSVLGTADVDIRMTAIDAEICNFKKACAIHEVTPEGITFDGKEWNFEERYPRLIPKKYLEAKWKPWPRRTNRSSGGQGSGRRPSGDVGFKLMMKNEMYGLKRPSVLYRCKSSDKSLRWHISIPHAEFTWDFEVPPFGTGVVIHRCEFKSSQGTAEVEIKTLSMTSTLCGGHLCKYIIRPNGVYFVGFETYYPHNILLRFLEFVRPVDKLVEPWKAWSPRQLKALRERTSNRTRSHDDKDVDEDEQDDD
;
A
#
# COMPACT_ATOMS: atom_id res chain seq x y z
N HIS A 1 -24.08 13.78 -41.35
CA HIS A 1 -22.89 13.95 -40.49
C HIS A 1 -23.35 13.92 -39.04
N VAL A 2 -23.20 12.77 -38.36
CA VAL A 2 -23.47 12.66 -36.93
C VAL A 2 -22.18 12.99 -36.21
N THR A 3 -22.17 14.14 -35.53
CA THR A 3 -21.03 14.61 -34.75
C THR A 3 -20.92 13.74 -33.50
N VAL A 4 -19.94 12.83 -33.49
CA VAL A 4 -19.54 12.11 -32.27
C VAL A 4 -18.81 13.11 -31.38
N VAL A 5 -19.50 13.63 -30.38
CA VAL A 5 -18.85 14.39 -29.30
C VAL A 5 -18.12 13.38 -28.43
N SER A 6 -16.81 13.31 -28.61
CA SER A 6 -15.88 12.70 -27.67
C SER A 6 -16.04 13.42 -26.32
N TYR A 7 -16.68 12.74 -25.35
CA TYR A 7 -16.62 13.15 -23.96
C TYR A 7 -15.22 12.81 -23.44
N ALA A 8 -14.37 13.82 -23.36
CA ALA A 8 -13.12 13.76 -22.62
C ALA A 8 -13.41 13.28 -21.18
N GLY A 9 -12.60 12.31 -20.72
CA GLY A 9 -12.77 11.59 -19.45
C GLY A 9 -12.92 12.51 -18.24
N ARG A 10 -14.13 12.56 -17.69
CA ARG A 10 -14.37 13.00 -16.32
C ARG A 10 -14.36 11.75 -15.44
N SER A 11 -13.46 11.70 -14.46
CA SER A 11 -13.58 10.75 -13.36
C SER A 11 -14.95 10.92 -12.71
N HIS A 12 -15.73 9.85 -12.67
CA HIS A 12 -17.09 9.88 -12.15
C HIS A 12 -17.05 9.68 -10.64
N PHE A 13 -16.88 10.75 -9.87
CA PHE A 13 -16.89 10.61 -8.42
C PHE A 13 -18.30 10.35 -7.89
N VAL A 14 -18.42 9.38 -6.98
CA VAL A 14 -19.65 9.08 -6.25
C VAL A 14 -19.40 9.25 -4.76
N THR A 15 -20.40 9.77 -4.04
CA THR A 15 -20.33 9.92 -2.59
C THR A 15 -21.10 8.82 -1.89
N THR A 16 -20.57 8.35 -0.77
CA THR A 16 -21.21 7.36 0.10
C THR A 16 -20.96 7.67 1.58
N GLU A 17 -21.53 6.87 2.47
CA GLU A 17 -21.38 7.01 3.92
C GLU A 17 -20.69 5.80 4.55
N LEU A 18 -19.61 6.03 5.28
CA LEU A 18 -19.00 5.07 6.19
C LEU A 18 -19.66 5.20 7.56
N LYS A 19 -20.29 4.14 8.07
CA LYS A 19 -21.06 4.16 9.32
C LYS A 19 -20.37 3.35 10.40
N ILE A 20 -20.07 3.99 11.53
CA ILE A 20 -19.55 3.33 12.73
C ILE A 20 -20.61 3.42 13.83
N ARG A 21 -20.98 2.28 14.42
CA ARG A 21 -22.00 2.19 15.48
C ARG A 21 -21.43 1.55 16.73
N ASN A 22 -21.73 2.10 17.90
CA ASN A 22 -21.42 1.47 19.17
C ASN A 22 -22.42 0.35 19.48
N GLY A 23 -21.97 -0.90 19.50
CA GLY A 23 -22.71 -2.10 19.86
C GLY A 23 -22.29 -2.73 21.20
N MET A 24 -21.61 -2.00 22.07
CA MET A 24 -21.03 -2.46 23.35
C MET A 24 -22.09 -2.69 24.45
N GLN A 25 -23.14 -3.45 24.15
CA GLN A 25 -24.23 -3.75 25.09
C GLN A 25 -23.74 -4.61 26.25
N GLY A 26 -24.35 -4.44 27.43
CA GLY A 26 -24.05 -5.24 28.62
C GLY A 26 -22.78 -4.87 29.39
N LEU A 27 -21.98 -3.90 28.93
CA LEU A 27 -20.78 -3.44 29.64
C LEU A 27 -21.08 -2.26 30.57
N LYS A 28 -20.46 -2.27 31.77
CA LYS A 28 -20.51 -1.13 32.71
C LYS A 28 -19.96 0.17 32.13
N ARG A 29 -18.97 0.05 31.23
CA ARG A 29 -18.35 1.18 30.52
C ARG A 29 -18.34 0.87 29.01
N PRO A 30 -19.44 1.13 28.31
CA PRO A 30 -19.59 0.79 26.90
C PRO A 30 -19.02 1.85 25.96
N GLU A 31 -18.30 2.83 26.49
CA GLU A 31 -17.74 3.93 25.71
C GLU A 31 -16.70 3.42 24.71
N ILE A 32 -16.82 3.90 23.48
CA ILE A 32 -15.82 3.72 22.43
C ILE A 32 -15.28 5.08 21.99
N VAL A 33 -13.98 5.11 21.75
CA VAL A 33 -13.27 6.26 21.17
C VAL A 33 -12.54 5.75 19.94
N TYR A 34 -12.62 6.47 18.83
CA TYR A 34 -11.99 6.03 17.60
C TYR A 34 -11.49 7.20 16.74
N HIS A 35 -10.49 6.93 15.93
CA HIS A 35 -9.89 7.86 14.98
C HIS A 35 -9.85 7.18 13.62
N CYS A 36 -10.34 7.84 12.59
CA CYS A 36 -10.33 7.34 11.22
C CYS A 36 -9.64 8.34 10.31
N HIS A 37 -8.82 7.87 9.39
CA HIS A 37 -8.27 8.68 8.31
C HIS A 37 -8.24 7.88 7.01
N ALA A 38 -8.40 8.58 5.90
CA ALA A 38 -8.35 8.05 4.56
C ALA A 38 -6.90 8.04 4.07
N ILE A 39 -6.44 6.90 3.54
CA ILE A 39 -5.05 6.67 3.18
C ILE A 39 -4.69 7.34 1.84
N ASN A 40 -5.57 7.23 0.84
CA ASN A 40 -5.25 7.71 -0.51
C ASN A 40 -5.59 9.19 -0.66
N SER A 41 -6.77 9.62 -0.20
CA SER A 41 -7.15 11.04 -0.18
C SER A 41 -6.46 11.87 0.92
N GLY A 42 -5.88 11.21 1.93
CA GLY A 42 -5.22 11.88 3.06
C GLY A 42 -6.18 12.61 4.03
N LEU A 43 -7.49 12.42 3.87
CA LEU A 43 -8.51 13.07 4.68
C LEU A 43 -8.54 12.50 6.11
N ASP A 44 -8.37 13.34 7.13
CA ASP A 44 -8.48 12.96 8.53
C ASP A 44 -9.88 13.31 9.09
N TYR A 45 -10.62 12.32 9.57
CA TYR A 45 -11.96 12.51 10.15
C TYR A 45 -11.94 12.89 11.63
N GLY A 46 -10.75 12.89 12.24
CA GLY A 46 -10.49 13.25 13.62
C GLY A 46 -10.94 12.19 14.62
N TRP A 47 -10.75 12.52 15.90
CA TRP A 47 -11.18 11.66 17.01
C TRP A 47 -12.67 11.81 17.27
N ARG A 48 -13.38 10.68 17.34
CA ARG A 48 -14.79 10.59 17.68
C ARG A 48 -15.00 9.73 18.91
N ARG A 49 -16.11 9.97 19.59
CA ARG A 49 -16.52 9.28 20.80
C ARG A 49 -18.00 8.92 20.69
N ALA A 50 -18.32 7.67 21.02
CA ALA A 50 -19.69 7.20 21.18
C ALA A 50 -19.84 6.60 22.57
N THR A 51 -20.51 7.32 23.46
CA THR A 51 -20.51 7.04 24.91
C THR A 51 -21.42 5.88 25.30
N ARG A 52 -22.46 5.59 24.53
CA ARG A 52 -23.44 4.55 24.81
C ARG A 52 -23.94 3.90 23.50
N PRO A 53 -24.31 2.61 23.49
CA PRO A 53 -25.01 2.00 22.37
C PRO A 53 -26.42 2.61 22.20
N PRO A 54 -26.94 2.80 20.98
CA PRO A 54 -26.34 2.53 19.67
C PRO A 54 -25.69 3.78 19.03
N LEU A 55 -25.13 4.71 19.82
CA LEU A 55 -24.56 5.95 19.28
C LEU A 55 -23.42 5.66 18.30
N GLY A 56 -23.24 6.52 17.31
CA GLY A 56 -22.28 6.34 16.24
C GLY A 56 -22.07 7.61 15.44
N HIS A 57 -21.21 7.55 14.43
CA HIS A 57 -21.03 8.63 13.46
C HIS A 57 -20.99 8.05 12.05
N SER A 58 -21.48 8.85 11.11
CA SER A 58 -21.36 8.61 9.67
C SER A 58 -20.36 9.60 9.09
N PHE A 59 -19.49 9.14 8.20
CA PHE A 59 -18.55 9.98 7.47
C PHE A 59 -18.89 9.95 5.99
N HIS A 60 -18.87 11.10 5.33
CA HIS A 60 -18.99 11.14 3.89
C HIS A 60 -17.65 10.77 3.26
N VAL A 61 -17.72 9.85 2.30
CA VAL A 61 -16.57 9.35 1.56
C VAL A 61 -16.79 9.66 0.08
N LEU A 62 -15.77 10.20 -0.57
CA LEU A 62 -15.74 10.43 -2.00
C LEU A 62 -14.97 9.28 -2.65
N LEU A 63 -15.60 8.59 -3.60
CA LEU A 63 -15.04 7.43 -4.28
C LEU A 63 -14.94 7.73 -5.77
N GLU A 64 -13.81 7.39 -6.37
CA GLU A 64 -13.62 7.50 -7.81
C GLU A 64 -14.33 6.33 -8.51
N GLY A 65 -15.31 6.66 -9.34
CA GLY A 65 -16.01 5.74 -10.22
C GLY A 65 -15.63 5.96 -11.69
N GLY A 66 -16.04 5.02 -12.54
CA GLY A 66 -15.70 4.98 -13.96
C GLY A 66 -15.12 3.62 -14.34
N GLU A 67 -14.26 3.59 -15.37
CA GLU A 67 -13.63 2.36 -15.87
C GLU A 67 -12.62 1.73 -14.90
N LYS A 68 -12.14 2.51 -13.91
CA LYS A 68 -11.28 2.04 -12.82
C LYS A 68 -12.02 2.19 -11.50
N LEU A 69 -12.21 1.08 -10.81
CA LEU A 69 -12.68 1.04 -9.43
C LEU A 69 -11.47 1.19 -8.52
N GLU A 70 -11.13 2.43 -8.15
CA GLU A 70 -10.09 2.65 -7.15
C GLU A 70 -10.67 2.43 -5.75
N GLU A 71 -9.95 1.66 -4.94
CA GLU A 71 -10.29 1.46 -3.52
C GLU A 71 -9.87 2.70 -2.72
N GLU A 72 -10.79 3.29 -1.96
CA GLU A 72 -10.44 4.20 -0.88
C GLU A 72 -10.34 3.39 0.42
N ILE A 73 -9.20 3.52 1.10
CA ILE A 73 -8.92 2.80 2.34
C ILE A 73 -9.02 3.77 3.51
N HIS A 74 -9.89 3.46 4.47
CA HIS A 74 -10.06 4.19 5.72
C HIS A 74 -9.51 3.38 6.87
N ARG A 75 -8.39 3.85 7.43
CA ARG A 75 -7.78 3.23 8.61
C ARG A 75 -8.39 3.80 9.86
N CYS A 76 -9.07 2.95 10.62
CA CYS A 76 -9.74 3.30 11.87
C CYS A 76 -9.09 2.61 13.07
N HIS A 77 -8.67 3.40 14.05
CA HIS A 77 -8.14 2.95 15.33
C HIS A 77 -9.18 3.14 16.44
N PHE A 78 -9.59 2.06 17.07
CA PHE A 78 -10.60 2.01 18.13
C PHE A 78 -9.97 1.77 19.50
N ARG A 79 -10.58 2.37 20.53
CA ARG A 79 -10.23 2.24 21.94
C ARG A 79 -11.50 2.04 22.76
N SER A 80 -11.44 1.10 23.69
CA SER A 80 -12.49 0.87 24.67
C SER A 80 -11.89 0.36 25.98
N VAL A 81 -12.74 0.04 26.96
CA VAL A 81 -12.30 -0.63 28.18
C VAL A 81 -11.73 -2.03 27.94
N LEU A 82 -12.05 -2.67 26.80
CA LEU A 82 -11.56 -4.00 26.44
C LEU A 82 -10.16 -3.96 25.83
N GLY A 83 -9.73 -2.81 25.30
CA GLY A 83 -8.44 -2.71 24.62
C GLY A 83 -8.48 -1.75 23.44
N THR A 84 -7.65 -2.07 22.44
CA THR A 84 -7.58 -1.36 21.17
C THR A 84 -7.84 -2.31 19.99
N ALA A 85 -8.44 -1.82 18.91
CA ALA A 85 -8.62 -2.58 17.68
C ALA A 85 -8.35 -1.67 16.48
N ASP A 86 -7.72 -2.21 15.45
CA ASP A 86 -7.41 -1.49 14.20
C ASP A 86 -8.15 -2.18 13.06
N VAL A 87 -8.81 -1.40 12.21
CA VAL A 87 -9.53 -1.90 11.03
C VAL A 87 -9.21 -1.02 9.84
N ASP A 88 -8.89 -1.63 8.71
CA ASP A 88 -8.80 -0.96 7.41
C ASP A 88 -10.11 -1.23 6.65
N ILE A 89 -10.99 -0.22 6.62
CA ILE A 89 -12.26 -0.27 5.92
C ILE A 89 -12.02 0.12 4.47
N ARG A 90 -12.32 -0.78 3.54
CA ARG A 90 -12.13 -0.54 2.10
C ARG A 90 -13.48 -0.24 1.47
N MET A 91 -13.52 0.80 0.67
CA MET A 91 -14.73 1.21 -0.04
C MET A 91 -14.42 1.50 -1.50
N THR A 92 -15.35 1.14 -2.37
CA THR A 92 -15.30 1.34 -3.82
C THR A 92 -16.60 1.98 -4.31
N ALA A 93 -16.62 2.46 -5.55
CA ALA A 93 -17.85 2.99 -6.14
C ALA A 93 -19.01 1.97 -6.13
N ILE A 94 -18.74 0.65 -6.09
CA ILE A 94 -19.77 -0.39 -5.91
C ILE A 94 -20.43 -0.28 -4.54
N ASP A 95 -19.67 -0.02 -3.48
CA ASP A 95 -20.20 0.16 -2.12
C ASP A 95 -21.07 1.42 -2.04
N ALA A 96 -20.72 2.46 -2.80
CA ALA A 96 -21.59 3.62 -2.97
C ALA A 96 -22.92 3.27 -3.65
N GLU A 97 -22.91 2.43 -4.69
CA GLU A 97 -24.13 1.96 -5.32
C GLU A 97 -25.00 1.16 -4.34
N ILE A 98 -24.42 0.23 -3.57
CA ILE A 98 -25.15 -0.56 -2.56
C ILE A 98 -25.74 0.34 -1.46
N CYS A 99 -24.94 1.27 -0.95
CA CYS A 99 -25.33 2.18 0.12
C CYS A 99 -26.43 3.15 -0.35
N ASN A 100 -26.26 3.75 -1.53
CA ASN A 100 -27.24 4.67 -2.12
C ASN A 100 -28.52 3.93 -2.53
N PHE A 101 -28.40 2.67 -3.00
CA PHE A 101 -29.54 1.84 -3.33
C PHE A 101 -30.26 1.36 -2.06
N LYS A 102 -31.49 1.85 -1.85
CA LYS A 102 -32.34 1.50 -0.70
C LYS A 102 -31.74 1.85 0.68
N LYS A 103 -30.76 2.76 0.76
CA LYS A 103 -30.10 3.19 2.02
C LYS A 103 -29.45 2.03 2.79
N ALA A 104 -28.96 1.00 2.11
CA ALA A 104 -28.50 -0.24 2.70
C ALA A 104 -26.97 -0.26 2.96
N CYS A 105 -26.42 0.86 3.44
CA CYS A 105 -25.00 1.00 3.72
C CYS A 105 -24.55 0.01 4.80
N ALA A 106 -23.35 -0.54 4.63
CA ALA A 106 -22.72 -1.35 5.66
C ALA A 106 -22.50 -0.53 6.94
N ILE A 107 -22.59 -1.21 8.08
CA ILE A 107 -22.38 -0.66 9.41
C ILE A 107 -21.22 -1.43 10.04
N HIS A 108 -20.20 -0.70 10.47
CA HIS A 108 -19.12 -1.23 11.29
C HIS A 108 -19.52 -1.09 12.75
N GLU A 109 -20.04 -2.18 13.30
CA GLU A 109 -20.56 -2.26 14.66
C GLU A 109 -19.46 -2.67 15.65
N VAL A 110 -19.21 -1.82 16.64
CA VAL A 110 -18.20 -2.07 17.68
C VAL A 110 -18.82 -2.85 18.82
N THR A 111 -18.51 -4.14 18.91
CA THR A 111 -19.09 -5.10 19.86
C THR A 111 -18.07 -5.54 20.93
N PRO A 112 -18.50 -6.23 22.00
CA PRO A 112 -17.57 -6.79 22.98
C PRO A 112 -16.58 -7.81 22.39
N GLU A 113 -16.90 -8.44 21.27
CA GLU A 113 -16.03 -9.40 20.57
C GLU A 113 -14.99 -8.69 19.70
N GLY A 114 -15.31 -7.49 19.21
CA GLY A 114 -14.43 -6.68 18.37
C GLY A 114 -15.20 -5.76 17.44
N ILE A 115 -14.68 -5.50 16.24
CA ILE A 115 -15.35 -4.71 15.21
C ILE A 115 -16.03 -5.67 14.25
N THR A 116 -17.33 -5.54 14.07
CA THR A 116 -18.18 -6.43 13.28
C THR A 116 -18.70 -5.66 12.08
N PHE A 117 -18.49 -6.21 10.88
CA PHE A 117 -19.17 -5.76 9.69
C PHE A 117 -20.61 -6.27 9.70
N ASP A 118 -21.58 -5.40 9.45
CA ASP A 118 -22.99 -5.73 9.27
C ASP A 118 -23.51 -4.98 8.04
N GLY A 119 -23.67 -5.70 6.93
CA GLY A 119 -23.98 -5.07 5.64
C GLY A 119 -24.46 -6.07 4.61
N LYS A 120 -24.58 -5.61 3.38
CA LYS A 120 -24.83 -6.48 2.23
C LYS A 120 -23.58 -6.52 1.38
N GLU A 121 -23.22 -7.71 0.95
CA GLU A 121 -22.17 -7.93 -0.03
C GLU A 121 -22.77 -8.65 -1.22
N TRP A 122 -22.14 -8.50 -2.37
CA TRP A 122 -22.51 -9.26 -3.55
C TRP A 122 -22.11 -10.73 -3.36
N ASN A 123 -23.09 -11.63 -3.48
CA ASN A 123 -22.81 -13.05 -3.63
C ASN A 123 -22.50 -13.35 -5.09
N PHE A 124 -21.29 -13.81 -5.37
CA PHE A 124 -20.85 -14.18 -6.71
C PHE A 124 -20.95 -15.69 -7.00
N GLU A 125 -21.40 -16.51 -6.04
CA GLU A 125 -21.57 -17.96 -6.22
C GLU A 125 -22.76 -18.32 -7.14
N GLU A 126 -23.82 -17.48 -7.16
CA GLU A 126 -25.00 -17.69 -8.01
C GLU A 126 -24.84 -17.07 -9.41
N ARG A 127 -25.56 -17.61 -10.41
CA ARG A 127 -25.51 -17.14 -11.81
C ARG A 127 -25.87 -15.66 -11.98
N TYR A 128 -26.76 -15.15 -11.14
CA TYR A 128 -27.11 -13.74 -11.05
C TYR A 128 -26.67 -13.24 -9.67
N PRO A 129 -25.71 -12.30 -9.58
CA PRO A 129 -25.27 -11.78 -8.30
C PRO A 129 -26.45 -11.20 -7.55
N ARG A 130 -26.53 -11.56 -6.27
CA ARG A 130 -27.54 -11.04 -5.36
C ARG A 130 -26.84 -10.44 -4.17
N LEU A 131 -27.36 -9.30 -3.72
CA LEU A 131 -26.97 -8.70 -2.46
C LEU A 131 -27.45 -9.60 -1.33
N ILE A 132 -26.52 -10.27 -0.66
CA ILE A 132 -26.81 -11.10 0.51
C ILE A 132 -26.39 -10.36 1.78
N PRO A 133 -27.18 -10.44 2.86
CA PRO A 133 -26.74 -9.97 4.16
C PRO A 133 -25.51 -10.75 4.62
N LYS A 134 -24.48 -10.04 5.04
CA LYS A 134 -23.25 -10.59 5.62
C LYS A 134 -23.00 -9.92 6.95
N LYS A 135 -22.63 -10.76 7.93
CA LYS A 135 -22.20 -10.32 9.25
C LYS A 135 -20.98 -11.12 9.67
N TYR A 136 -19.86 -10.46 9.92
CA TYR A 136 -18.62 -11.11 10.31
C TYR A 136 -17.72 -10.17 11.12
N LEU A 137 -16.77 -10.76 11.85
CA LEU A 137 -15.84 -10.03 12.69
C LEU A 137 -14.63 -9.55 11.86
N GLU A 138 -14.47 -8.23 11.72
CA GLU A 138 -13.37 -7.59 10.99
C GLU A 138 -12.09 -7.54 11.82
N ALA A 139 -12.20 -7.26 13.11
CA ALA A 139 -11.06 -7.22 14.03
C ALA A 139 -11.44 -7.61 15.45
N LYS A 140 -10.50 -8.22 16.17
CA LYS A 140 -10.62 -8.54 17.60
C LYS A 140 -9.94 -7.47 18.46
N TRP A 141 -10.42 -7.31 19.69
CA TRP A 141 -9.75 -6.48 20.70
C TRP A 141 -8.34 -7.01 21.01
N LYS A 142 -7.34 -6.14 20.91
CA LYS A 142 -6.02 -6.33 21.51
C LYS A 142 -6.07 -5.77 22.93
N PRO A 143 -5.77 -6.57 23.97
CA PRO A 143 -5.85 -6.09 25.35
C PRO A 143 -4.86 -4.94 25.58
N TRP A 144 -5.20 -4.05 26.52
CA TRP A 144 -4.29 -2.98 26.91
C TRP A 144 -2.93 -3.57 27.36
N PRO A 145 -1.80 -2.97 26.96
CA PRO A 145 -0.50 -3.39 27.43
C PRO A 145 -0.50 -3.38 28.96
N ARG A 146 -0.16 -4.53 29.57
CA ARG A 146 -0.06 -4.65 31.02
C ARG A 146 0.98 -3.62 31.48
N ARG A 147 0.58 -2.74 32.42
CA ARG A 147 1.54 -1.87 33.13
C ARG A 147 2.49 -2.78 33.91
N THR A 148 3.65 -3.07 33.35
CA THR A 148 4.73 -3.70 34.10
C THR A 148 5.28 -2.65 35.06
N ASN A 149 5.03 -2.84 36.35
CA ASN A 149 5.81 -2.17 37.38
C ASN A 149 7.27 -2.58 37.18
N ARG A 150 8.10 -1.61 36.78
CA ARG A 150 9.55 -1.77 36.65
C ARG A 150 10.11 -2.25 37.99
N SER A 151 10.45 -3.53 38.06
CA SER A 151 11.46 -4.05 38.96
C SER A 151 12.50 -4.80 38.13
N SER A 152 13.74 -4.46 38.44
CA SER A 152 15.04 -4.88 37.91
C SER A 152 15.15 -6.16 37.08
N GLY A 153 15.96 -6.06 36.03
CA GLY A 153 17.05 -7.00 35.77
C GLY A 153 16.66 -8.36 35.18
N GLY A 154 16.98 -8.55 33.90
CA GLY A 154 16.93 -9.86 33.28
C GLY A 154 17.08 -9.78 31.78
N GLN A 155 18.33 -9.87 31.31
CA GLN A 155 18.63 -10.23 29.92
C GLN A 155 17.84 -11.49 29.57
N GLY A 156 16.92 -11.36 28.63
CA GLY A 156 16.23 -12.47 28.02
C GLY A 156 16.04 -12.12 26.56
N SER A 157 16.91 -12.67 25.71
CA SER A 157 16.74 -12.69 24.26
C SER A 157 15.45 -13.45 23.93
N GLY A 158 14.32 -12.76 24.01
CA GLY A 158 13.02 -13.30 23.63
C GLY A 158 12.90 -13.32 22.12
N ARG A 159 13.32 -14.42 21.49
CA ARG A 159 12.73 -14.85 20.22
C ARG A 159 11.23 -14.94 20.45
N ARG A 160 10.47 -13.97 19.91
CA ARG A 160 9.01 -14.08 19.80
C ARG A 160 8.69 -15.27 18.89
N PRO A 161 7.69 -16.10 19.21
CA PRO A 161 7.15 -17.04 18.24
C PRO A 161 6.36 -16.24 17.21
N SER A 162 6.98 -15.99 16.05
CA SER A 162 6.41 -15.22 14.94
C SER A 162 5.32 -16.05 14.26
N GLY A 163 4.08 -15.56 14.32
CA GLY A 163 3.02 -15.94 13.38
C GLY A 163 3.12 -15.15 12.06
N ASP A 164 4.21 -14.43 11.84
CA ASP A 164 4.42 -13.56 10.69
C ASP A 164 4.77 -14.37 9.43
N VAL A 165 4.25 -13.93 8.29
CA VAL A 165 4.44 -14.57 6.99
C VAL A 165 5.67 -13.96 6.33
N GLY A 166 6.67 -14.78 6.01
CA GLY A 166 7.86 -14.33 5.28
C GLY A 166 7.52 -13.97 3.83
N PHE A 167 7.92 -12.78 3.40
CA PHE A 167 7.80 -12.29 2.03
C PHE A 167 9.16 -11.88 1.49
N LYS A 168 9.29 -11.93 0.17
CA LYS A 168 10.47 -11.51 -0.59
C LYS A 168 10.08 -10.50 -1.66
N LEU A 169 10.81 -9.39 -1.72
CA LEU A 169 10.79 -8.48 -2.87
C LEU A 169 12.01 -8.75 -3.73
N MET A 170 11.81 -9.00 -5.02
CA MET A 170 12.88 -9.17 -5.99
C MET A 170 12.88 -8.01 -6.97
N MET A 171 14.04 -7.39 -7.14
CA MET A 171 14.30 -6.32 -8.10
C MET A 171 15.26 -6.85 -9.15
N LYS A 172 14.85 -6.81 -10.43
CA LYS A 172 15.68 -7.21 -11.57
C LYS A 172 15.90 -6.03 -12.51
N ASN A 173 17.15 -5.80 -12.91
CA ASN A 173 17.48 -4.76 -13.89
C ASN A 173 17.48 -5.32 -15.33
N GLU A 174 16.60 -4.78 -16.16
CA GLU A 174 16.43 -5.09 -17.59
C GLU A 174 16.59 -3.82 -18.47
N MET A 175 17.45 -2.89 -18.06
CA MET A 175 17.79 -1.65 -18.79
C MET A 175 18.67 -1.90 -20.04
N TYR A 176 18.32 -2.90 -20.85
CA TYR A 176 19.08 -3.30 -22.02
C TYR A 176 19.11 -2.22 -23.11
N GLY A 177 20.16 -2.22 -23.94
CA GLY A 177 20.26 -1.34 -25.11
C GLY A 177 20.56 0.14 -24.80
N LEU A 178 20.73 0.51 -23.53
CA LEU A 178 21.06 1.88 -23.13
C LEU A 178 22.58 2.08 -22.97
N LYS A 179 23.08 3.27 -23.34
CA LYS A 179 24.50 3.66 -23.14
C LYS A 179 24.93 3.62 -21.67
N ARG A 180 23.99 3.84 -20.74
CA ARG A 180 24.21 3.80 -19.28
C ARG A 180 23.10 3.00 -18.62
N PRO A 181 23.20 1.66 -18.58
CA PRO A 181 22.10 0.81 -18.16
C PRO A 181 22.10 0.52 -16.64
N SER A 182 22.98 1.17 -15.88
CA SER A 182 23.02 1.02 -14.42
C SER A 182 21.88 1.79 -13.75
N VAL A 183 21.33 1.19 -12.70
CA VAL A 183 20.29 1.79 -11.87
C VAL A 183 20.77 1.79 -10.44
N LEU A 184 20.66 2.94 -9.80
CA LEU A 184 20.87 3.11 -8.37
C LEU A 184 19.52 3.15 -7.68
N TYR A 185 19.27 2.30 -6.69
CA TYR A 185 18.02 2.34 -5.94
C TYR A 185 18.20 2.09 -4.45
N ARG A 186 17.20 2.50 -3.68
CA ARG A 186 17.14 2.32 -2.23
C ARG A 186 15.69 2.14 -1.80
N CYS A 187 15.40 1.09 -1.03
CA CYS A 187 14.10 0.91 -0.40
C CYS A 187 14.17 1.12 1.12
N LYS A 188 13.14 1.76 1.67
CA LYS A 188 12.96 1.97 3.10
C LYS A 188 11.63 1.39 3.57
N SER A 189 11.68 0.64 4.66
CA SER A 189 10.53 0.22 5.48
C SER A 189 10.67 0.82 6.89
N SER A 190 9.59 0.80 7.68
CA SER A 190 9.50 1.34 9.05
C SER A 190 10.62 0.90 9.98
N ASP A 191 11.13 -0.30 9.79
CA ASP A 191 12.03 -1.01 10.71
C ASP A 191 13.33 -1.45 10.02
N LYS A 192 13.44 -1.27 8.69
CA LYS A 192 14.64 -1.59 7.90
C LYS A 192 14.81 -0.59 6.76
N SER A 193 15.96 0.10 6.74
CA SER A 193 16.39 0.88 5.57
C SER A 193 17.50 0.15 4.83
N LEU A 194 17.31 -0.14 3.56
CA LEU A 194 18.40 -0.62 2.72
C LEU A 194 19.36 0.53 2.39
N ARG A 195 20.64 0.22 2.19
CA ARG A 195 21.60 1.18 1.65
C ARG A 195 21.29 1.40 0.17
N TRP A 196 21.95 2.39 -0.44
CA TRP A 196 21.88 2.54 -1.89
C TRP A 196 22.56 1.35 -2.57
N HIS A 197 21.86 0.69 -3.48
CA HIS A 197 22.34 -0.43 -4.26
C HIS A 197 22.50 -0.02 -5.72
N ILE A 198 23.64 -0.36 -6.31
CA ILE A 198 23.88 -0.23 -7.75
C ILE A 198 23.54 -1.57 -8.37
N SER A 199 22.65 -1.57 -9.37
CA SER A 199 22.28 -2.73 -10.14
C SER A 199 22.66 -2.54 -11.61
N ILE A 200 23.35 -3.53 -12.15
CA ILE A 200 23.71 -3.64 -13.57
C ILE A 200 22.71 -4.57 -14.29
N PRO A 201 22.62 -4.54 -15.63
CA PRO A 201 21.72 -5.45 -16.36
C PRO A 201 21.90 -6.91 -15.93
N HIS A 202 20.79 -7.65 -15.86
CA HIS A 202 20.70 -9.02 -15.34
C HIS A 202 20.92 -9.19 -13.83
N ALA A 203 21.34 -8.16 -13.09
CA ALA A 203 21.46 -8.27 -11.65
C ALA A 203 20.07 -8.39 -11.01
N GLU A 204 19.93 -9.41 -10.16
CA GLU A 204 18.77 -9.66 -9.33
C GLU A 204 19.13 -9.41 -7.88
N PHE A 205 18.27 -8.70 -7.17
CA PHE A 205 18.43 -8.45 -5.75
C PHE A 205 17.15 -8.81 -5.03
N THR A 206 17.27 -9.64 -4.00
CA THR A 206 16.15 -10.09 -3.19
C THR A 206 16.26 -9.53 -1.78
N TRP A 207 15.13 -9.12 -1.24
CA TRP A 207 15.03 -8.64 0.13
C TRP A 207 13.89 -9.34 0.87
N ASP A 208 14.24 -9.98 1.98
CA ASP A 208 13.32 -10.66 2.88
C ASP A 208 12.78 -9.74 3.98
N PHE A 209 11.48 -9.83 4.22
CA PHE A 209 10.77 -9.13 5.29
C PHE A 209 9.59 -9.96 5.78
N GLU A 210 9.08 -9.59 6.94
CA GLU A 210 7.96 -10.29 7.59
C GLU A 210 6.71 -9.43 7.50
N VAL A 211 5.58 -10.05 7.18
CA VAL A 211 4.28 -9.41 7.08
C VAL A 211 3.35 -10.01 8.14
N PRO A 212 2.63 -9.18 8.92
CA PRO A 212 1.66 -9.69 9.88
C PRO A 212 0.63 -10.61 9.21
N PRO A 213 0.21 -11.69 9.87
CA PRO A 213 -0.75 -12.63 9.29
C PRO A 213 -2.15 -12.01 9.20
N PHE A 214 -2.97 -12.56 8.29
CA PHE A 214 -4.41 -12.27 8.14
C PHE A 214 -4.79 -10.82 7.77
N GLY A 215 -3.94 -10.10 7.02
CA GLY A 215 -4.28 -8.77 6.50
C GLY A 215 -4.36 -7.66 7.55
N THR A 216 -3.96 -7.95 8.79
CA THR A 216 -4.06 -7.04 9.95
C THR A 216 -3.00 -5.94 9.97
N GLY A 217 -2.07 -5.93 9.01
CA GLY A 217 -1.03 -4.93 8.88
C GLY A 217 -0.50 -4.85 7.45
N VAL A 218 -0.18 -3.64 7.01
CA VAL A 218 0.46 -3.36 5.72
C VAL A 218 1.90 -2.97 5.97
N VAL A 219 2.83 -3.67 5.33
CA VAL A 219 4.24 -3.27 5.26
C VAL A 219 4.40 -2.38 4.04
N ILE A 220 4.88 -1.16 4.25
CA ILE A 220 5.07 -0.16 3.18
C ILE A 220 6.56 -0.02 2.92
N HIS A 221 6.96 -0.28 1.68
CA HIS A 221 8.32 -0.09 1.21
C HIS A 221 8.36 1.10 0.24
N ARG A 222 9.05 2.17 0.62
CA ARG A 222 9.30 3.31 -0.27
C ARG A 222 10.62 3.13 -0.97
N CYS A 223 10.57 2.90 -2.27
CA CYS A 223 11.73 2.65 -3.11
C CYS A 223 12.02 3.86 -4.01
N GLU A 224 13.21 4.42 -3.88
CA GLU A 224 13.73 5.49 -4.71
C GLU A 224 14.68 4.90 -5.76
N PHE A 225 14.48 5.22 -7.04
CA PHE A 225 15.29 4.77 -8.17
C PHE A 225 15.89 5.95 -8.92
N LYS A 226 17.12 5.79 -9.40
CA LYS A 226 17.89 6.77 -10.16
C LYS A 226 18.62 6.06 -11.29
N SER A 227 18.42 6.52 -12.52
CA SER A 227 19.09 5.99 -13.71
C SER A 227 19.44 7.11 -14.68
N SER A 228 20.06 6.77 -15.81
CA SER A 228 20.27 7.74 -16.89
C SER A 228 18.95 8.27 -17.48
N GLN A 229 17.85 7.51 -17.35
CA GLN A 229 16.54 7.89 -17.90
C GLN A 229 15.79 8.85 -17.00
N GLY A 230 16.07 8.84 -15.69
CA GLY A 230 15.35 9.69 -14.76
C GLY A 230 15.42 9.21 -13.32
N THR A 231 14.42 9.66 -12.56
CA THR A 231 14.12 9.20 -11.21
C THR A 231 12.74 8.55 -11.17
N ALA A 232 12.57 7.53 -10.34
CA ALA A 232 11.25 6.96 -10.07
C ALA A 232 11.12 6.73 -8.56
N GLU A 233 9.92 6.95 -8.02
CA GLU A 233 9.61 6.67 -6.62
C GLU A 233 8.41 5.74 -6.59
N VAL A 234 8.59 4.56 -6.00
CA VAL A 234 7.58 3.51 -5.96
C VAL A 234 7.26 3.21 -4.51
N GLU A 235 5.97 3.29 -4.15
CA GLU A 235 5.48 2.81 -2.87
C GLU A 235 4.89 1.41 -3.04
N ILE A 236 5.58 0.41 -2.48
CA ILE A 236 5.18 -0.99 -2.53
C ILE A 236 4.49 -1.32 -1.22
N LYS A 237 3.19 -1.63 -1.30
CA LYS A 237 2.36 -2.02 -0.16
C LYS A 237 2.19 -3.53 -0.16
N THR A 238 2.62 -4.20 0.90
CA THR A 238 2.51 -5.67 1.04
C THR A 238 1.68 -6.03 2.25
N LEU A 239 0.71 -6.92 2.04
CA LEU A 239 -0.18 -7.51 3.04
C LEU A 239 -0.26 -9.03 2.80
N SER A 240 -0.83 -9.79 3.74
CA SER A 240 -0.79 -11.27 3.65
C SER A 240 -1.42 -11.83 2.38
N MET A 241 -2.45 -11.18 1.81
CA MET A 241 -3.07 -11.57 0.53
C MET A 241 -2.30 -11.12 -0.72
N THR A 242 -1.27 -10.27 -0.59
CA THR A 242 -0.41 -9.87 -1.71
C THR A 242 0.29 -11.07 -2.36
N SER A 243 0.40 -12.20 -1.65
CA SER A 243 0.92 -13.44 -2.22
C SER A 243 0.14 -13.90 -3.45
N THR A 244 -1.18 -13.66 -3.51
CA THR A 244 -1.99 -14.02 -4.69
C THR A 244 -1.59 -13.19 -5.91
N LEU A 245 -1.36 -11.88 -5.71
CA LEU A 245 -0.91 -10.99 -6.78
C LEU A 245 0.54 -11.29 -7.21
N CYS A 246 1.38 -11.77 -6.30
CA CYS A 246 2.76 -12.08 -6.60
C CYS A 246 2.98 -13.52 -7.13
N GLY A 247 1.93 -14.36 -7.14
CA GLY A 247 2.06 -15.78 -7.49
C GLY A 247 2.79 -16.61 -6.44
N GLY A 248 2.75 -16.17 -5.18
CA GLY A 248 3.46 -16.72 -4.03
C GLY A 248 4.05 -15.62 -3.14
N HIS A 249 4.95 -15.99 -2.23
CA HIS A 249 5.58 -15.05 -1.30
C HIS A 249 6.75 -14.24 -1.90
N LEU A 250 6.87 -14.21 -3.24
CA LEU A 250 7.94 -13.50 -3.96
C LEU A 250 7.33 -12.50 -4.95
N CYS A 251 7.40 -11.22 -4.61
CA CYS A 251 6.93 -10.14 -5.46
C CYS A 251 8.06 -9.65 -6.38
N LYS A 252 7.87 -9.73 -7.70
CA LYS A 252 8.90 -9.42 -8.70
C LYS A 252 8.67 -8.05 -9.31
N TYR A 253 9.72 -7.24 -9.31
CA TYR A 253 9.76 -5.92 -9.92
C TYR A 253 10.90 -5.86 -10.92
N ILE A 254 10.60 -5.37 -12.12
CA ILE A 254 11.54 -5.30 -13.23
C ILE A 254 11.77 -3.84 -13.61
N ILE A 255 13.03 -3.41 -13.64
CA ILE A 255 13.42 -2.06 -13.99
C ILE A 255 13.80 -2.03 -15.47
N ARG A 256 13.05 -1.27 -16.28
CA ARG A 256 13.17 -1.21 -17.75
C ARG A 256 13.37 0.23 -18.23
N PRO A 257 13.76 0.43 -19.51
CA PRO A 257 14.02 1.76 -20.05
C PRO A 257 12.86 2.76 -19.90
N ASN A 258 11.62 2.29 -19.79
CA ASN A 258 10.42 3.13 -19.65
C ASN A 258 10.00 3.38 -18.20
N GLY A 259 10.48 2.57 -17.24
CA GLY A 259 10.15 2.74 -15.82
C GLY A 259 10.26 1.43 -15.04
N VAL A 260 9.60 1.39 -13.89
CA VAL A 260 9.56 0.22 -13.00
C VAL A 260 8.26 -0.56 -13.22
N TYR A 261 8.39 -1.85 -13.48
CA TYR A 261 7.29 -2.77 -13.73
C TYR A 261 7.08 -3.70 -12.54
N PHE A 262 5.83 -4.06 -12.28
CA PHE A 262 5.45 -5.17 -11.44
C PHE A 262 5.11 -6.36 -12.33
N VAL A 263 5.71 -7.50 -12.04
CA VAL A 263 5.45 -8.77 -12.73
C VAL A 263 4.82 -9.74 -11.75
N GLY A 264 3.60 -10.10 -12.05
CA GLY A 264 2.80 -10.96 -11.20
C GLY A 264 1.42 -11.09 -11.80
N PHE A 265 0.42 -10.86 -11.00
CA PHE A 265 -0.97 -10.98 -11.36
C PHE A 265 -1.75 -9.75 -10.93
N GLU A 266 -2.76 -9.43 -11.72
CA GLU A 266 -3.76 -8.40 -11.41
C GLU A 266 -5.13 -9.06 -11.40
N THR A 267 -5.92 -8.70 -10.40
CA THR A 267 -7.34 -8.98 -10.37
C THR A 267 -8.03 -8.06 -11.36
N TYR A 268 -8.69 -8.64 -12.37
CA TYR A 268 -9.46 -7.88 -13.34
C TYR A 268 -10.88 -8.42 -13.42
N TYR A 269 -11.81 -7.50 -13.66
CA TYR A 269 -13.23 -7.77 -13.78
C TYR A 269 -13.63 -7.44 -15.22
N PRO A 270 -13.68 -8.42 -16.13
CA PRO A 270 -14.12 -8.15 -17.50
C PRO A 270 -15.56 -7.64 -17.48
N HIS A 271 -15.81 -6.48 -18.10
CA HIS A 271 -17.16 -5.90 -18.17
C HIS A 271 -18.15 -6.83 -18.89
N ASN A 272 -19.27 -7.08 -18.22
CA ASN A 272 -20.62 -7.36 -18.71
C ASN A 272 -20.76 -8.18 -20.01
N ILE A 273 -20.45 -9.48 -19.93
CA ILE A 273 -21.28 -10.47 -20.62
C ILE A 273 -22.08 -11.17 -19.51
N LEU A 274 -23.35 -10.78 -19.36
CA LEU A 274 -24.36 -11.40 -18.46
C LEU A 274 -24.24 -11.11 -16.95
N LEU A 275 -23.88 -9.88 -16.51
CA LEU A 275 -24.00 -9.44 -15.10
C LEU A 275 -23.21 -10.28 -14.07
N ARG A 276 -22.13 -10.98 -14.46
CA ARG A 276 -21.24 -11.72 -13.53
C ARG A 276 -19.92 -10.97 -13.33
N PHE A 277 -19.56 -10.68 -12.09
CA PHE A 277 -18.21 -10.25 -11.70
C PHE A 277 -17.42 -11.48 -11.28
N LEU A 278 -16.75 -12.11 -12.24
CA LEU A 278 -15.79 -13.16 -11.94
C LEU A 278 -14.45 -12.50 -11.67
N GLU A 279 -13.90 -12.69 -10.46
CA GLU A 279 -12.53 -12.31 -10.14
C GLU A 279 -11.58 -13.21 -10.90
N PHE A 280 -11.11 -12.71 -12.03
CA PHE A 280 -10.06 -13.37 -12.77
C PHE A 280 -8.73 -12.77 -12.39
N VAL A 281 -7.78 -13.66 -12.18
CA VAL A 281 -6.39 -13.32 -11.93
C VAL A 281 -5.67 -13.58 -13.24
N ARG A 282 -5.22 -12.52 -13.92
CA ARG A 282 -4.39 -12.67 -15.13
C ARG A 282 -2.96 -12.32 -14.81
N PRO A 283 -1.98 -12.98 -15.46
CA PRO A 283 -0.61 -12.52 -15.42
C PRO A 283 -0.52 -11.12 -16.01
N VAL A 284 0.18 -10.22 -15.34
CA VAL A 284 0.43 -8.87 -15.82
C VAL A 284 1.90 -8.52 -15.73
N ASP A 285 2.28 -7.64 -16.64
CA ASP A 285 3.52 -6.90 -16.62
C ASP A 285 3.15 -5.42 -16.64
N LYS A 286 2.93 -4.86 -15.45
CA LYS A 286 2.30 -3.55 -15.26
C LYS A 286 3.35 -2.50 -14.97
N LEU A 287 3.41 -1.45 -15.78
CA LEU A 287 4.21 -0.27 -15.47
C LEU A 287 3.61 0.39 -14.21
N VAL A 288 4.37 0.38 -13.12
CA VAL A 288 3.95 0.94 -11.83
C VAL A 288 4.31 2.41 -11.76
N GLU A 289 5.54 2.75 -12.15
CA GLU A 289 6.02 4.13 -12.14
C GLU A 289 6.92 4.37 -13.37
N PRO A 290 6.54 5.30 -14.27
CA PRO A 290 7.41 5.72 -15.36
C PRO A 290 8.60 6.53 -14.84
N TRP A 291 9.68 6.60 -15.62
CA TRP A 291 10.78 7.51 -15.27
C TRP A 291 10.32 8.97 -15.33
N LYS A 292 10.44 9.67 -14.20
CA LYS A 292 10.35 11.13 -14.16
C LYS A 292 11.67 11.71 -14.63
N ALA A 293 11.61 12.58 -15.63
CA ALA A 293 12.79 13.26 -16.17
C ALA A 293 13.52 14.02 -15.05
N TRP A 294 14.85 14.04 -15.13
CA TRP A 294 15.67 14.82 -14.22
C TRP A 294 15.33 16.31 -14.35
N SER A 295 15.09 16.98 -13.22
CA SER A 295 14.91 18.43 -13.24
C SER A 295 16.19 19.14 -13.72
N PRO A 296 16.08 20.33 -14.35
CA PRO A 296 17.25 21.09 -14.79
C PRO A 296 18.28 21.34 -13.68
N ARG A 297 17.82 21.55 -12.44
CA ARG A 297 18.68 21.70 -11.26
C ARG A 297 19.45 20.41 -10.92
N GLN A 298 18.80 19.25 -11.01
CA GLN A 298 19.45 17.96 -10.76
C GLN A 298 20.44 17.59 -11.88
N LEU A 299 20.12 17.91 -13.13
CA LEU A 299 21.05 17.75 -14.26
C LEU A 299 22.30 18.61 -14.10
N LYS A 300 22.14 19.87 -13.65
CA LYS A 300 23.26 20.76 -13.35
C LYS A 300 24.16 20.17 -12.25
N ALA A 301 23.58 19.70 -11.14
CA ALA A 301 24.33 19.05 -10.06
C ALA A 301 25.03 17.74 -10.51
N LEU A 302 24.39 16.94 -11.36
CA LEU A 302 24.99 15.73 -11.94
C LEU A 302 26.18 16.07 -12.86
N ARG A 303 26.05 17.10 -13.70
CA ARG A 303 27.14 17.56 -14.59
C ARG A 303 28.31 18.13 -13.80
N GLU A 304 28.05 18.95 -12.78
CA GLU A 304 29.08 19.50 -11.89
C GLU A 304 29.85 18.38 -11.14
N ARG A 305 29.13 17.35 -10.66
CA ARG A 305 29.76 16.19 -10.03
C ARG A 305 30.59 15.33 -10.99
N THR A 306 30.19 15.29 -12.27
CA THR A 306 30.95 14.56 -13.30
C THR A 306 32.19 15.36 -13.71
N SER A 307 32.05 16.68 -13.89
CA SER A 307 33.14 17.61 -14.22
C SER A 307 34.25 17.63 -13.15
N ASN A 308 33.87 17.68 -11.87
CA ASN A 308 34.84 17.64 -10.77
C ASN A 308 35.57 16.29 -10.66
N ARG A 309 34.96 15.21 -11.17
CA ARG A 309 35.54 13.85 -11.13
C ARG A 309 36.47 13.58 -12.31
N THR A 310 36.26 14.26 -13.44
CA THR A 310 37.23 14.31 -14.55
C THR A 310 38.40 15.23 -14.22
N ARG A 311 38.18 16.37 -13.56
CA ARG A 311 39.27 17.25 -13.09
C ARG A 311 40.21 16.58 -12.07
N SER A 312 39.68 15.72 -11.19
CA SER A 312 40.52 15.03 -10.21
C SER A 312 41.31 13.84 -10.78
N HIS A 313 41.21 13.55 -12.08
CA HIS A 313 42.01 12.49 -12.71
C HIS A 313 43.17 13.02 -13.55
N ASP A 314 43.13 14.30 -13.95
CA ASP A 314 44.19 14.93 -14.75
C ASP A 314 45.24 15.67 -13.90
N ASP A 315 45.03 15.82 -12.58
CA ASP A 315 46.01 16.43 -11.66
C ASP A 315 46.69 15.36 -10.77
N LYS A 316 47.35 14.39 -11.40
CA LYS A 316 48.38 13.56 -10.74
C LYS A 316 49.62 13.52 -11.61
N ASP A 317 50.47 14.51 -11.35
CA ASP A 317 51.91 14.37 -11.18
C ASP A 317 52.67 13.59 -12.27
N VAL A 318 53.16 14.32 -13.26
CA VAL A 318 54.46 14.02 -13.87
C VAL A 318 55.28 15.30 -13.82
N ASP A 319 55.86 15.55 -12.65
CA ASP A 319 57.03 16.42 -12.52
C ASP A 319 58.10 15.65 -11.73
N GLU A 320 59.25 15.50 -12.40
CA GLU A 320 60.61 15.35 -11.87
C GLU A 320 60.99 14.04 -11.15
N ASP A 321 61.76 13.21 -11.86
CA ASP A 321 62.94 12.55 -11.30
C ASP A 321 64.12 12.80 -12.27
N GLU A 322 64.82 13.92 -12.07
CA GLU A 322 66.25 13.98 -12.36
C GLU A 322 66.96 13.10 -11.32
N GLN A 323 67.69 12.10 -11.79
CA GLN A 323 68.76 11.49 -11.02
C GLN A 323 69.90 11.19 -11.97
N ASP A 324 70.87 12.11 -11.94
CA ASP A 324 72.22 11.91 -12.44
C ASP A 324 72.87 10.73 -11.71
N ASP A 325 73.50 9.84 -12.47
CA ASP A 325 74.59 8.99 -12.01
C ASP A 325 75.81 9.29 -12.91
N ASP A 326 76.76 10.04 -12.35
CA ASP A 326 78.22 9.83 -12.47
C ASP A 326 78.91 10.33 -11.18
#